data_AF-A0A932GKD2-F1
#
_entry.id   AF-A0A932GKD2-F1
#
_cell.length_a   1.000
_cell.length_b   1.000
_cell.length_c   1.000
_cell.angle_alpha   90.00
_cell.angle_beta   90.00
_cell.angle_gamma   90.00
#
_symmetry.space_group_name_H-M   'P 1'
#
loop_
_entity.id
_entity.type
_entity.pdbx_description
1 polymer ?
#
loop_
_entity_poly.entity_id
_entity_poly.type
_entity_poly.pdbx_seq_one_letter_code
_entity_poly.pdbx_strand_id
1 'polypeptide(L)' 'MVGVVGFGVGGLFLLLIPFLDRRTARGEPSRLFTWIGIAVMSYMAVLTFLGYTVSPTR' A
#
# COMPACT_ATOMS: atom_id res chain seq x y z
N MET A 1 6.45 5.05 15.19
CA MET A 1 5.11 4.41 15.21
C MET A 1 4.29 4.69 13.96
N VAL A 2 4.19 5.95 13.49
CA VAL A 2 3.42 6.31 12.28
C VAL A 2 3.77 5.45 11.05
N GLY A 3 5.07 5.18 10.81
CA GLY A 3 5.50 4.30 9.71
C GLY A 3 4.94 2.88 9.80
N VAL A 4 5.02 2.25 10.98
CA VAL A 4 4.52 0.89 11.23
C VAL A 4 3.00 0.82 11.08
N VAL A 5 2.28 1.78 11.66
CA VAL A 5 0.82 1.84 11.56
C VAL A 5 0.38 2.07 10.11
N GLY A 6 1.01 3.02 9.42
CA GLY A 6 0.70 3.29 8.01
C GLY A 6 1.01 2.09 7.10
N PHE A 7 2.12 1.38 7.35
CA PHE A 7 2.47 0.17 6.59
C PHE A 7 1.46 -0.95 6.82
N GLY A 8 1.08 -1.20 8.08
CA GLY A 8 0.09 -2.21 8.44
C GLY A 8 -1.29 -1.91 7.85
N VAL A 9 -1.75 -0.66 7.95
CA VAL A 9 -3.04 -0.22 7.38
C VAL A 9 -3.01 -0.30 5.86
N GLY A 10 -1.91 0.12 5.21
CA GLY A 10 -1.75 0.00 3.76
C GLY A 10 -1.79 -1.46 3.30
N GLY A 11 -1.11 -2.36 4.00
CA GLY A 11 -1.11 -3.79 3.68
C GLY A 11 -2.47 -4.43 3.86
N LEU A 12 -3.18 -4.09 4.95
CA LEU A 12 -4.54 -4.54 5.16
C LEU A 12 -5.50 -4.02 4.09
N PHE A 13 -5.35 -2.76 3.68
CA PHE A 13 -6.14 -2.20 2.59
C PHE A 13 -5.93 -2.96 1.28
N LEU A 14 -4.67 -3.25 0.91
CA LEU A 14 -4.36 -4.05 -0.28
C LEU A 14 -4.97 -5.45 -0.21
N LEU A 15 -4.91 -6.11 0.95
CA LEU A 15 -5.53 -7.42 1.17
C LEU A 15 -7.04 -7.39 0.98
N LEU A 16 -7.68 -6.26 1.31
CA LEU A 16 -9.12 -6.08 1.19
C LEU A 16 -9.58 -5.66 -0.22
N ILE A 17 -8.68 -5.21 -1.11
CA ILE A 17 -9.00 -4.83 -2.49
C ILE A 17 -9.87 -5.87 -3.21
N PRO A 18 -9.59 -7.19 -3.23
CA PRO A 18 -10.43 -8.15 -3.95
C PRO A 18 -11.89 -8.19 -3.45
N PHE A 19 -12.14 -7.83 -2.19
CA PHE A 19 -13.48 -7.78 -1.62
C PHE A 19 -14.18 -6.43 -1.89
N LEU A 20 -13.41 -5.34 -1.89
CA LEU A 20 -13.87 -3.96 -2.10
C LEU A 20 -14.15 -3.67 -3.59
N ASP A 21 -13.30 -4.20 -4.48
CA ASP A 21 -13.36 -3.96 -5.92
C ASP A 21 -13.89 -5.17 -6.69
N ARG A 22 -15.18 -5.47 -6.45
CA ARG A 22 -15.91 -6.53 -7.17
C ARG A 22 -16.01 -6.28 -8.69
N ARG A 23 -15.77 -5.05 -9.16
CA ARG A 23 -15.76 -4.70 -10.60
C ARG A 23 -14.54 -5.26 -11.31
N THR A 24 -13.36 -5.20 -10.68
CA THR A 24 -12.15 -5.82 -11.22
C THR A 24 -12.32 -7.35 -11.38
N ALA A 25 -13.06 -8.01 -10.48
CA ALA A 25 -13.40 -9.43 -10.62
C ALA A 25 -14.28 -9.75 -11.85
N ARG A 26 -14.92 -8.75 -12.47
CA ARG A 26 -15.70 -8.87 -13.70
C ARG A 26 -14.90 -8.50 -14.97
N GLY A 27 -13.60 -8.25 -14.84
CA GLY A 27 -12.73 -7.81 -15.94
C GLY A 27 -12.87 -6.33 -16.30
N GLU A 28 -13.64 -5.56 -15.51
CA GLU A 28 -13.78 -4.11 -15.72
C GLU A 28 -12.62 -3.37 -15.02
N PRO A 29 -11.86 -2.53 -15.73
CA PRO A 29 -10.75 -1.81 -15.14
C PRO A 29 -11.24 -0.76 -14.14
N SER A 30 -10.83 -0.91 -12.88
CA SER A 30 -11.18 0.02 -11.81
C SER A 30 -10.05 1.03 -11.56
N ARG A 31 -10.02 2.10 -12.37
CA ARG A 31 -8.95 3.12 -12.33
C ARG A 31 -8.69 3.66 -10.92
N LEU A 32 -9.73 3.81 -10.09
CA LEU A 32 -9.59 4.30 -8.71
C LEU A 32 -8.76 3.34 -7.85
N PHE A 33 -9.09 2.05 -7.84
CA PHE A 33 -8.38 1.05 -7.05
C PHE A 33 -6.97 0.81 -7.57
N THR A 34 -6.75 0.92 -8.88
CA THR A 34 -5.41 0.90 -9.47
C THR A 34 -4.54 2.03 -8.92
N TRP A 35 -5.04 3.28 -8.93
CA TRP A 35 -4.28 4.42 -8.38
C TRP A 35 -4.03 4.31 -6.88
N ILE A 36 -5.01 3.84 -6.11
CA ILE A 36 -4.83 3.62 -4.67
C ILE A 36 -3.79 2.53 -4.42
N GLY A 37 -3.83 1.42 -5.16
CA GLY A 37 -2.85 0.35 -5.07
C GLY A 37 -1.43 0.83 -5.37
N ILE A 38 -1.25 1.62 -6.43
CA ILE A 38 0.03 2.25 -6.78
C ILE A 38 0.52 3.16 -5.65
N ALA A 39 -0.35 4.01 -5.09
CA ALA A 39 0.01 4.91 -4.01
C ALA A 39 0.49 4.15 -2.74
N VAL A 40 -0.23 3.10 -2.36
CA VAL A 40 0.13 2.27 -1.19
C VAL A 40 1.43 1.51 -1.43
N MET A 41 1.62 0.91 -2.61
CA MET A 41 2.87 0.26 -3.00
C MET A 41 4.06 1.24 -2.93
N SER A 42 3.87 2.45 -3.45
CA SER A 42 4.89 3.50 -3.45
C SER A 42 5.26 3.90 -2.02
N TYR A 43 4.27 4.11 -1.15
CA TYR A 43 4.48 4.40 0.27
C TYR A 43 5.29 3.30 0.97
N MET A 44 4.94 2.02 0.75
CA MET A 44 5.67 0.88 1.32
C MET A 44 7.11 0.81 0.85
N ALA A 45 7.35 1.05 -0.45
CA ALA A 45 8.69 1.04 -1.03
C ALA A 45 9.56 2.16 -0.42
N VAL A 46 9.01 3.37 -0.31
CA VAL A 46 9.71 4.50 0.34
C VAL A 46 9.99 4.19 1.80
N LEU A 47 9.03 3.66 2.55
CA LEU A 47 9.22 3.35 3.96
C LEU A 47 10.28 2.25 4.15
N THR A 48 10.28 1.24 3.29
CA THR A 48 11.30 0.18 3.27
C THR A 48 12.68 0.77 3.00
N PHE A 49 12.80 1.63 1.99
CA PHE A 49 14.06 2.29 1.66
C PHE A 49 14.56 3.19 2.81
N LEU A 50 13.68 3.97 3.42
CA LEU A 50 14.00 4.78 4.59
C LEU A 50 14.43 3.91 5.77
N GLY A 51 13.80 2.74 5.97
CA GLY A 51 14.21 1.77 6.99
C GLY A 51 15.65 1.26 6.80
N TYR A 52 16.13 1.16 5.55
CA TYR A 52 17.51 0.77 5.27
C TYR A 52 18.51 1.94 5.29
N THR A 53 18.09 3.14 4.90
CA THR A 53 18.99 4.29 4.72
C THR A 53 19.10 5.19 5.94
N VAL A 54 18.05 5.27 6.76
CA VAL A 54 18.09 5.99 8.03
C VAL A 54 18.74 5.06 9.06
N SER A 55 20.05 5.25 9.28
CA SER A 55 20.77 4.54 10.34
C SER A 55 20.09 4.79 11.69
N PRO A 56 19.66 3.74 12.42
CA PRO A 56 18.98 3.89 13.71
C PRO A 56 19.92 4.34 14.85
N THR A 57 21.18 4.69 14.56
CA THR A 57 22.29 4.82 15.52
C THR A 57 23.00 6.17 15.52
N ARG A 58 22.35 7.27 15.10
CA ARG A 58 22.83 8.61 15.48
C ARG A 58 22.25 9.06 16.81
#